data_AF-A0A1W9GGA8-F1
#
_entry.id   AF-A0A1W9GGA8-F1
#
_cell.length_a   1.000
_cell.length_b   1.000
_cell.length_c   1.000
_cell.angle_alpha   90.00
_cell.angle_beta   90.00
_cell.angle_gamma   90.00
#
_symmetry.space_group_name_H-M   'P 1'
#
loop_
_entity.id
_entity.type
_entity.pdbx_description
1 polymer ?
#
loop_
_entity_poly.entity_id
_entity_poly.type
_entity_poly.pdbx_seq_one_letter_code
_entity_poly.pdbx_strand_id
1 'polypeptide(L)'
;MICGVFPCCEATLMLEVSADDQYGKFMKDVCEECGATVYHYLSHWMPYSITEAQFNETYEIDEETKSLKVREGHTAHEHVDAPTPPQEQR
;
A
#
# COMPACT_ATOMS: atom_id res chain seq x y z
N MET A 1 -7.70 3.96 -11.64
CA MET A 1 -7.08 2.77 -12.27
C MET A 1 -5.56 2.88 -12.14
N ILE A 2 -4.91 1.87 -11.56
CA ILE A 2 -3.46 1.71 -11.53
C ILE A 2 -3.09 0.72 -12.63
N CYS A 3 -2.17 1.11 -13.51
CA CYS A 3 -1.62 0.26 -14.56
C CYS A 3 -0.13 0.08 -14.30
N GLY A 4 0.36 -1.16 -14.38
CA GLY A 4 1.77 -1.45 -14.17
C GLY A 4 2.09 -2.93 -14.34
N VAL A 5 3.07 -3.40 -13.57
CA VAL A 5 3.44 -4.83 -13.52
C VAL A 5 3.53 -5.30 -12.07
N PHE A 6 3.19 -6.57 -11.84
CA PHE A 6 3.39 -7.22 -10.56
C PHE A 6 4.90 -7.43 -10.29
N PRO A 7 5.40 -7.07 -9.10
CA PRO A 7 6.83 -7.19 -8.79
C PRO A 7 7.30 -8.65 -8.63
N CYS A 8 6.38 -9.60 -8.45
CA CYS A 8 6.69 -11.02 -8.24
C CYS A 8 7.00 -11.79 -9.52
N CYS A 9 6.42 -11.41 -10.66
CA CYS A 9 6.52 -12.17 -11.91
C CYS A 9 6.45 -11.31 -13.19
N GLU A 10 6.46 -9.98 -13.04
CA GLU A 10 6.37 -9.01 -14.15
C GLU A 10 5.08 -9.12 -15.00
N ALA A 11 4.08 -9.85 -14.50
CA ALA A 11 2.75 -9.91 -15.09
C ALA A 11 2.09 -8.53 -15.13
N THR A 12 1.17 -8.33 -16.08
CA THR A 12 0.42 -7.07 -16.17
C THR A 12 -0.47 -6.86 -14.94
N LEU A 13 -0.36 -5.68 -14.34
CA LEU A 13 -1.22 -5.23 -13.24
C LEU A 13 -2.22 -4.20 -13.77
N MET A 14 -3.50 -4.49 -13.62
CA MET A 14 -4.59 -3.54 -13.85
C MET A 14 -5.50 -3.54 -12.62
N LEU A 15 -5.39 -2.51 -11.79
CA LEU A 15 -6.17 -2.38 -10.56
C LEU A 15 -7.17 -1.24 -10.68
N GLU A 16 -8.46 -1.53 -10.52
CA GLU A 16 -9.49 -0.51 -10.43
C GLU A 16 -9.52 0.06 -9.00
N VAL A 17 -9.04 1.29 -8.86
CA VAL A 17 -9.07 2.04 -7.60
C VAL A 17 -10.32 2.92 -7.61
N SER A 18 -11.24 2.64 -6.70
CA SER A 18 -12.45 3.42 -6.45
C SER A 18 -12.12 4.71 -5.67
N ALA A 19 -13.01 5.72 -5.74
CA ALA A 19 -12.80 6.97 -5.00
C ALA A 19 -12.85 6.80 -3.47
N ASP A 20 -13.44 5.70 -2.98
CA ASP A 20 -13.47 5.30 -1.57
C ASP A 20 -12.22 4.51 -1.14
N ASP A 21 -11.35 4.12 -2.08
CA ASP A 21 -10.10 3.49 -1.73
C ASP A 21 -9.18 4.51 -1.06
N GLN A 22 -8.99 4.29 0.23
CA GLN A 22 -8.31 5.17 1.16
C GLN A 22 -6.85 5.35 0.74
N TYR A 23 -6.57 6.42 -0.01
CA TYR A 23 -5.21 6.84 -0.36
C TYR A 23 -4.32 6.96 0.89
N GLY A 24 -3.06 6.58 0.75
CA GLY A 24 -2.12 6.45 1.87
C GLY A 24 -2.15 5.08 2.55
N LYS A 25 -2.89 4.10 2.01
CA LYS A 25 -2.95 2.74 2.57
C LYS A 25 -2.38 1.70 1.61
N PHE A 26 -1.98 0.57 2.19
CA PHE A 26 -1.67 -0.64 1.46
C PHE A 26 -2.93 -1.49 1.28
N MET A 27 -3.14 -1.96 0.05
CA MET A 27 -4.12 -2.98 -0.29
C MET A 27 -3.38 -4.30 -0.54
N LYS A 28 -3.81 -5.37 0.14
CA LYS A 28 -3.29 -6.72 -0.09
C LYS A 28 -4.00 -7.33 -1.29
N ASP A 29 -3.24 -7.93 -2.21
CA ASP A 29 -3.76 -8.65 -3.36
C ASP A 29 -2.97 -9.94 -3.62
N VAL A 30 -3.51 -10.83 -4.44
CA VAL A 30 -2.88 -12.08 -4.86
C VAL A 30 -2.72 -12.05 -6.37
N CYS A 31 -1.47 -12.13 -6.84
CA CYS A 31 -1.18 -12.18 -8.26
C CYS A 31 -1.76 -13.47 -8.88
N GLU A 32 -2.74 -13.35 -9.79
CA GLU A 32 -3.41 -14.50 -10.40
C GLU A 32 -2.46 -15.38 -11.23
N GLU A 33 -1.39 -14.80 -11.78
CA GLU A 33 -0.45 -15.51 -12.66
C GLU A 33 0.50 -16.46 -11.90
N CYS A 34 0.91 -16.09 -10.68
CA CYS A 34 1.91 -16.84 -9.91
C CYS A 34 1.47 -17.22 -8.49
N GLY A 35 0.30 -16.75 -8.03
CA GLY A 35 -0.23 -16.98 -6.69
C GLY A 35 0.49 -16.23 -5.57
N ALA A 36 1.44 -15.35 -5.89
CA ALA A 36 2.19 -14.60 -4.89
C ALA A 36 1.35 -13.49 -4.27
N THR A 37 1.49 -13.30 -2.96
CA THR A 37 0.91 -12.16 -2.26
C THR A 37 1.71 -10.90 -2.55
N VAL A 38 1.00 -9.83 -2.91
CA VAL A 38 1.56 -8.49 -3.15
C VAL A 38 0.78 -7.44 -2.38
N TYR A 39 1.44 -6.31 -2.12
CA TYR A 39 0.85 -5.16 -1.43
C TYR A 39 0.97 -3.94 -2.34
N HIS A 40 -0.17 -3.31 -2.63
CA HIS A 40 -0.28 -2.11 -3.44
C HIS A 40 -0.42 -0.89 -2.54
N TYR A 41 0.56 0.01 -2.58
CA TYR A 41 0.44 1.32 -1.95
C TYR A 41 -0.37 2.25 -2.86
N LEU A 42 -1.54 2.65 -2.40
CA LEU A 42 -2.43 3.54 -3.14
C LEU A 42 -2.10 4.99 -2.80
N SER A 43 -1.49 5.71 -3.73
CA SER A 43 -1.21 7.15 -3.61
C SER A 43 -1.68 7.88 -4.86
N HIS A 44 -2.21 9.10 -4.69
CA HIS A 44 -2.51 9.99 -5.81
C HIS A 44 -1.28 10.37 -6.62
N TRP A 45 -0.11 10.37 -5.97
CA TRP A 45 1.11 10.91 -6.54
C TRP A 45 2.02 9.80 -7.06
N MET A 46 2.19 8.73 -6.27
CA MET A 46 3.13 7.65 -6.56
C MET A 46 2.58 6.31 -6.08
N PRO A 47 1.65 5.69 -6.82
CA PRO A 47 1.22 4.32 -6.53
C PRO A 47 2.36 3.35 -6.86
N TYR A 48 2.57 2.36 -6.01
CA TYR A 48 3.56 1.32 -6.25
C TYR A 48 3.14 -0.02 -5.63
N SER A 49 3.80 -1.10 -6.04
CA SER A 49 3.51 -2.46 -5.57
C SER A 49 4.78 -3.09 -5.04
N ILE A 50 4.68 -3.83 -3.94
CA ILE A 50 5.79 -4.59 -3.35
C ILE A 50 5.35 -6.02 -3.03
N THR A 51 6.31 -6.93 -2.98
CA THR A 51 6.05 -8.33 -2.57
C THR A 51 5.78 -8.41 -1.07
N GLU A 52 5.12 -9.49 -0.61
CA GLU A 52 4.94 -9.75 0.82
C GLU A 52 6.27 -9.80 1.60
N ALA A 53 7.33 -10.34 1.00
CA ALA A 53 8.65 -10.36 1.63
C ALA A 53 9.17 -8.93 1.90
N GLN A 54 9.18 -8.08 0.87
CA GLN A 54 9.61 -6.68 0.99
C GLN A 54 8.72 -5.88 1.94
N PHE A 55 7.42 -6.15 1.93
CA PHE A 55 6.47 -5.54 2.87
C PHE A 55 6.81 -5.92 4.31
N ASN A 56 7.01 -7.20 4.60
CA ASN A 56 7.33 -7.68 5.95
C ASN A 56 8.72 -7.27 6.43
N GLU A 57 9.67 -7.01 5.52
CA GLU A 57 10.98 -6.42 5.84
C GLU A 57 10.86 -4.96 6.27
N THR A 58 9.91 -4.22 5.71
CA THR A 58 9.81 -2.75 5.91
C THR A 58 8.74 -2.38 6.93
N TYR A 59 7.67 -3.16 7.01
CA TYR A 59 6.47 -2.85 7.77
C TYR A 59 6.12 -3.99 8.74
N GLU A 60 5.47 -3.61 9.83
CA GLU A 60 4.87 -4.49 10.82
C GLU A 60 3.42 -4.06 11.05
N ILE A 61 2.51 -5.03 11.11
CA ILE A 61 1.11 -4.76 11.42
C ILE A 61 0.96 -4.85 12.94
N ASP A 62 0.63 -3.73 13.56
CA ASP A 62 0.24 -3.70 14.96
C ASP A 62 -1.18 -4.26 15.09
N GLU A 63 -1.30 -5.47 15.62
CA GLU A 63 -2.58 -6.16 15.68
C GLU A 63 -3.58 -5.55 16.68
N GLU A 64 -3.08 -4.80 17.67
CA GLU A 64 -3.88 -4.17 18.73
C GLU A 64 -4.59 -2.92 18.21
N THR A 65 -3.85 -2.07 17.50
CA THR A 65 -4.34 -0.81 16.92
C THR A 65 -4.78 -0.96 15.47
N LYS A 66 -4.55 -2.14 14.86
CA LYS A 66 -4.75 -2.42 13.43
C LYS A 66 -4.04 -1.38 12.54
N SER A 67 -2.89 -0.87 13.02
CA SER A 67 -2.10 0.14 12.33
C SER A 67 -0.86 -0.48 11.69
N LEU A 68 -0.36 0.18 10.64
CA LEU A 68 0.89 -0.21 10.00
C LEU A 68 2.03 0.61 10.62
N LYS A 69 3.04 -0.06 11.15
CA LYS A 69 4.26 0.55 11.66
C LYS A 69 5.43 0.23 10.74
N VAL A 70 6.35 1.18 10.58
CA VAL A 70 7.60 0.95 9.85
C VAL A 70 8.61 0.38 10.84
N ARG A 71 9.33 -0.68 10.45
CA ARG A 71 10.35 -1.31 11.31
C ARG A 71 11.52 -0.36 11.55
N GLU A 72 12.11 -0.42 12.76
CA GLU A 72 13.29 0.36 13.10
C GLU A 72 14.43 0.13 12.09
N GLY A 73 15.05 1.22 11.62
CA GLY A 73 16.14 1.17 10.64
C GLY A 73 15.71 1.16 9.18
N HIS A 74 14.42 1.03 8.88
CA HIS A 74 13.88 1.21 7.54
C HIS A 74 13.33 2.63 7.38
N THR A 75 13.73 3.31 6.31
CA THR A 75 13.11 4.58 5.94
C THR A 75 11.76 4.25 5.34
N ALA A 76 10.68 4.60 6.05
CA ALA A 76 9.36 4.63 5.45
C ALA A 76 9.49 5.48 4.18
N HIS A 77 8.97 5.03 3.04
CA HIS A 77 8.51 6.01 2.06
C HIS A 77 7.51 6.88 2.82
N GLU A 78 7.95 8.09 3.23
CA GLU A 78 7.18 8.99 4.06
C GLU A 78 5.77 9.09 3.49
N HIS A 79 4.79 8.81 4.37
CA HIS A 79 3.35 9.10 4.43
C HIS A 79 2.83 8.03 5.40
N VAL A 80 2.98 8.15 6.73
CA VAL A 80 2.36 9.12 7.67
C VAL A 80 0.85 9.21 7.46
N ASP A 81 0.08 8.86 8.50
CA ASP A 81 -1.32 9.23 8.63
C ASP A 81 -1.48 10.67 8.13
N ALA A 82 -2.30 10.89 7.10
CA ALA A 82 -2.67 12.26 6.78
C ALA A 82 -3.36 12.80 8.03
N PRO A 83 -2.88 13.92 8.63
CA PRO A 83 -3.61 14.55 9.72
C PRO A 83 -5.02 14.83 9.23
N THR A 84 -6.03 14.40 10.00
CA THR A 84 -7.41 14.82 9.81
C THR A 84 -7.42 16.33 9.60
N PRO A 85 -7.88 16.86 8.45
CA PRO A 85 -7.97 18.29 8.29
C PRO A 85 -8.92 18.83 9.38
N PRO A 86 -8.59 19.96 10.03
CA PRO A 86 -9.52 20.58 10.95
C PRO A 86 -10.84 20.81 10.22
N GLN A 87 -11.94 20.38 10.83
CA GLN A 87 -13.27 20.77 10.37
C GLN A 87 -13.44 22.28 10.59
N GLU A 88 -13.25 23.08 9.54
CA GLU A 88 -13.82 24.43 9.42
C GLU A 88 -14.80 24.37 8.24
N GLN A 89 -16.08 24.07 8.51
CA GLN A 89 -17.17 25.03 8.71
C GLN A 89 -17.36 26.00 7.53
N ARG A 90 -18.32 25.63 6.67
CA ARG A 90 -19.22 26.45 5.82
C ARG A 90 -18.66 27.67 5.09
#